data_AF-A0A9P7JH84-F1
#
_entry.id   AF-A0A9P7JH84-F1
#
_cell.length_a   1.000
_cell.length_b   1.000
_cell.length_c   1.000
_cell.angle_alpha   90.00
_cell.angle_beta   90.00
_cell.angle_gamma   90.00
#
_symmetry.space_group_name_H-M   'P 1'
#
loop_
_entity.id
_entity.type
_entity.pdbx_description
1 polymer ?
#
loop_
_entity_poly.entity_id
_entity_poly.type
_entity_poly.pdbx_seq_one_letter_code
_entity_poly.pdbx_strand_id
1 'polypeptide(L)'
;MFRISLSKVPLSRPVFPSIQNAQSRTVATTVRCNVPRRADIPSPRGKISTPQDFLKAIGRSSETKITIDSWDAFWRTSGWDMKNAGLSIQDRRYILWCMEKFRQNQPIEGFAHEERPKKKIRGRGPAVQFGKRIRSRRDR
;
A
#
# COMPACT_ATOMS: atom_id res chain seq x y z
N MET A 1 59.64 6.98 -56.06
CA MET A 1 60.30 8.00 -55.21
C MET A 1 59.77 9.38 -55.59
N PHE A 2 58.81 9.93 -54.85
CA PHE A 2 58.53 11.38 -54.87
C PHE A 2 58.07 11.83 -53.48
N ARG A 3 58.86 12.75 -52.90
CA ARG A 3 58.65 13.38 -51.59
C ARG A 3 57.55 14.42 -51.71
N ILE A 4 56.52 14.34 -50.86
CA ILE A 4 55.59 15.44 -50.66
C ILE A 4 55.90 16.08 -49.30
N SER A 5 56.17 17.38 -49.38
CA SER A 5 56.53 18.31 -48.33
C SER A 5 55.34 18.58 -47.39
N LEU A 6 55.54 18.44 -46.09
CA LEU A 6 54.56 18.80 -45.05
C LEU A 6 54.69 20.30 -44.74
N SER A 7 53.80 21.12 -45.31
CA SER A 7 53.58 22.49 -44.85
C SER A 7 52.77 22.47 -43.54
N LYS A 8 53.24 23.28 -42.60
CA LYS A 8 52.75 23.35 -41.22
C LYS A 8 51.49 24.22 -41.16
N VAL A 9 50.34 23.61 -40.90
CA VAL A 9 49.08 24.34 -40.65
C VAL A 9 49.09 24.86 -39.21
N PRO A 10 48.90 26.17 -38.95
CA PRO A 10 48.80 26.68 -37.59
C PRO A 10 47.43 26.31 -37.00
N LEU A 11 47.46 25.59 -35.88
CA LEU A 11 46.26 25.26 -35.10
C LEU A 11 45.71 26.54 -34.46
N SER A 12 44.62 27.06 -35.02
CA SER A 12 43.76 28.05 -34.39
C SER A 12 43.18 27.46 -33.09
N ARG A 13 43.41 28.12 -31.96
CA ARG A 13 42.84 27.72 -30.66
C ARG A 13 41.37 28.17 -30.60
N PRO A 14 40.42 27.30 -30.24
CA PRO A 14 39.05 27.74 -30.00
C PRO A 14 38.99 28.60 -28.73
N VAL A 15 38.41 29.79 -28.86
CA VAL A 15 38.02 30.62 -27.72
C VAL A 15 36.73 30.03 -27.16
N PHE A 16 36.79 29.47 -25.96
CA PHE A 16 35.61 28.98 -25.26
C PHE A 16 34.73 30.17 -24.82
N PRO A 17 33.41 30.15 -25.08
CA PRO A 17 32.52 31.18 -24.55
C PRO A 17 32.44 31.06 -23.02
N SER A 18 32.57 32.21 -22.36
CA SER A 18 32.35 32.34 -20.91
C SER A 18 30.90 31.99 -20.59
N ILE A 19 30.70 31.01 -19.71
CA ILE A 19 29.40 30.55 -19.24
C ILE A 19 28.74 31.71 -18.48
N GLN A 20 27.79 32.39 -19.13
CA GLN A 20 26.98 33.39 -18.46
C GLN A 20 26.00 32.70 -17.50
N ASN A 21 26.25 32.93 -16.21
CA ASN A 21 25.30 33.07 -15.11
C ASN A 21 24.15 32.04 -15.07
N ALA A 22 24.41 30.91 -14.40
CA ALA A 22 23.36 29.99 -13.95
C ALA A 22 22.49 30.69 -12.91
N GLN A 23 21.32 31.20 -13.32
CA GLN A 23 20.30 31.61 -12.36
C GLN A 23 19.91 30.40 -11.52
N SER A 24 20.31 30.44 -10.26
CA SER A 24 20.00 29.43 -9.28
C SER A 24 18.48 29.38 -9.10
N ARG A 25 17.83 28.36 -9.68
CA ARG A 25 16.43 28.06 -9.36
C ARG A 25 16.37 27.68 -7.88
N THR A 26 15.98 28.63 -7.05
CA THR A 26 15.59 28.39 -5.66
C THR A 26 14.33 27.53 -5.69
N VAL A 27 14.50 26.21 -5.61
CA VAL A 27 13.39 25.30 -5.31
C VAL A 27 12.94 25.58 -3.88
N ALA A 28 11.89 26.39 -3.73
CA ALA A 28 11.23 26.59 -2.46
C ALA A 28 10.68 25.23 -1.99
N THR A 29 11.43 24.56 -1.12
CA THR A 29 10.96 23.36 -0.44
C THR A 29 10.03 23.83 0.66
N THR A 30 8.77 24.08 0.31
CA THR A 30 7.74 24.31 1.33
C THR A 30 7.59 23.00 2.08
N VAL A 31 8.13 22.95 3.29
CA VAL A 31 7.81 21.91 4.25
C VAL A 31 6.31 22.04 4.51
N ARG A 32 5.50 21.20 3.87
CA ARG A 32 4.14 20.96 4.34
C ARG A 32 4.29 20.40 5.74
N CYS A 33 4.04 21.21 6.76
CA CYS A 33 3.72 20.69 8.07
C CYS A 33 2.48 19.81 7.85
N ASN A 34 2.66 18.49 7.98
CA ASN A 34 1.54 17.56 7.99
C ASN A 34 0.82 17.76 9.32
N VAL A 35 0.05 18.84 9.43
CA VAL A 35 -0.88 19.02 10.54
C VAL A 35 -1.80 17.80 10.47
N PRO A 36 -1.84 16.94 11.51
CA PRO A 36 -2.80 15.86 11.52
C PRO A 36 -4.17 16.55 11.48
N ARG A 37 -4.84 16.47 10.33
CA ARG A 37 -6.26 16.81 10.26
C ARG A 37 -6.90 15.99 11.35
N ARG A 38 -7.51 16.66 12.35
CA ARG A 38 -8.37 15.97 13.32
C ARG A 38 -9.31 15.16 12.47
N ALA A 39 -9.19 13.85 12.54
CA ALA A 39 -9.80 13.00 11.55
C ALA A 39 -11.30 13.17 11.71
N ASP A 40 -11.93 13.81 10.71
CA ASP A 40 -13.36 14.05 10.73
C ASP A 40 -14.03 12.69 10.93
N ILE A 41 -14.86 12.62 11.98
CA ILE A 41 -15.59 11.41 12.31
C ILE A 41 -16.67 11.30 11.24
N PRO A 42 -16.63 10.26 10.38
CA PRO A 42 -17.59 10.15 9.31
C PRO A 42 -18.97 9.89 9.92
N SER A 43 -19.98 10.61 9.44
CA SER A 43 -21.36 10.33 9.81
C SER A 43 -21.71 8.87 9.48
N PRO A 44 -22.48 8.17 10.32
CA PRO A 44 -22.96 6.83 10.01
C PRO A 44 -23.78 6.86 8.72
N ARG A 45 -23.65 5.82 7.88
CA ARG A 45 -24.27 5.80 6.55
C ARG A 45 -25.07 4.54 6.32
N GLY A 46 -26.35 4.71 5.99
CA GLY A 46 -27.25 3.65 5.55
C GLY A 46 -27.24 2.45 6.50
N LYS A 47 -26.79 1.30 5.99
CA LYS A 47 -26.77 0.02 6.72
C LYS A 47 -25.69 -0.07 7.81
N ILE A 48 -24.86 0.95 7.96
CA ILE A 48 -23.71 0.95 8.88
C ILE A 48 -23.87 2.10 9.85
N SER A 49 -24.58 1.80 10.92
CA SER A 49 -24.81 2.71 12.04
C SER A 49 -23.84 2.42 13.19
N THR A 50 -23.51 1.14 13.39
CA THR A 50 -22.68 0.69 14.51
C THR A 50 -21.26 0.31 14.06
N PRO A 51 -20.25 0.40 14.97
CA PRO A 51 -18.90 -0.09 14.69
C PRO A 51 -18.90 -1.57 14.31
N GLN A 52 -19.78 -2.35 14.93
CA GLN A 52 -19.88 -3.78 14.70
C GLN A 52 -20.42 -4.11 13.31
N ASP A 53 -21.40 -3.34 12.81
CA ASP A 53 -21.87 -3.45 11.43
C ASP A 53 -20.74 -3.13 10.44
N PHE A 54 -19.92 -2.13 10.74
CA PHE A 54 -18.77 -1.79 9.92
C PHE A 54 -17.75 -2.93 9.88
N LEU A 55 -17.38 -3.49 11.04
CA LEU A 55 -16.43 -4.60 11.14
C LEU A 55 -16.95 -5.87 10.44
N LYS A 56 -18.25 -6.13 10.52
CA LYS A 56 -18.89 -7.23 9.79
C LYS A 56 -18.89 -7.00 8.28
N ALA A 57 -19.11 -5.76 7.83
CA ALA A 57 -19.14 -5.40 6.41
C ALA A 57 -17.77 -5.51 5.73
N ILE A 58 -16.67 -5.21 6.43
CA ILE A 58 -15.32 -5.32 5.87
C ILE A 58 -14.79 -6.76 5.80
N GLY A 59 -15.38 -7.69 6.57
CA GLY A 59 -15.01 -9.11 6.61
C GLY A 59 -13.67 -9.40 7.31
N ARG A 60 -13.02 -10.50 6.90
CA ARG A 60 -11.73 -10.96 7.45
C ARG A 60 -11.74 -11.32 8.95
N SER A 61 -12.88 -11.80 9.47
CA SER A 61 -13.12 -12.03 10.91
C SER A 61 -12.72 -10.80 11.73
N SER A 62 -13.05 -9.59 11.26
CA SER A 62 -12.65 -8.37 11.98
C SER A 62 -13.54 -8.10 13.19
N GLU A 63 -14.79 -8.59 13.13
CA GLU A 63 -15.81 -8.48 14.18
C GLU A 63 -15.47 -9.28 15.45
N THR A 64 -14.70 -10.37 15.35
CA THR A 64 -14.32 -11.18 16.51
C THR A 64 -13.12 -10.63 17.26
N LYS A 65 -12.39 -9.68 16.67
CA LYS A 65 -11.09 -9.22 17.17
C LYS A 65 -11.17 -7.94 17.99
N ILE A 66 -12.25 -7.17 17.85
CA ILE A 66 -12.43 -5.89 18.52
C ILE A 66 -13.89 -5.75 18.96
N THR A 67 -14.10 -5.50 20.25
CA THR A 67 -15.40 -5.12 20.81
C THR A 67 -15.34 -3.64 21.21
N ILE A 68 -15.90 -2.76 20.38
CA ILE A 68 -16.02 -1.33 20.67
C ILE A 68 -17.46 -0.92 20.39
N ASP A 69 -18.15 -0.43 21.42
CA ASP A 69 -19.59 -0.13 21.34
C ASP A 69 -19.87 1.31 20.84
N SER A 70 -18.90 2.23 20.99
CA SER A 70 -19.09 3.63 20.63
C SER A 70 -18.51 3.97 19.25
N TRP A 71 -19.34 4.56 18.38
CA TRP A 71 -18.95 5.02 17.04
C TRP A 71 -17.80 6.04 17.09
N ASP A 72 -17.95 7.10 17.89
CA ASP A 72 -16.91 8.11 18.05
C ASP A 72 -15.60 7.54 18.58
N ALA A 73 -15.67 6.64 19.57
CA ALA A 73 -14.48 6.00 20.12
C ALA A 73 -13.76 5.16 19.06
N PHE A 74 -14.52 4.38 18.27
CA PHE A 74 -13.99 3.57 17.19
C PHE A 74 -13.21 4.40 16.17
N TRP A 75 -13.78 5.51 15.69
CA TRP A 75 -13.13 6.38 14.69
C TRP A 75 -11.94 7.18 15.21
N ARG A 76 -11.84 7.35 16.53
CA ARG A 76 -10.70 7.97 17.22
C ARG A 76 -9.57 7.00 17.55
N THR A 77 -9.81 5.69 17.46
CA THR A 77 -8.77 4.70 17.77
C THR A 77 -7.56 4.84 16.85
N SER A 78 -6.39 4.79 17.46
CA SER A 78 -5.11 4.77 16.76
C SER A 78 -4.58 3.34 16.60
N GLY A 79 -3.58 3.16 15.73
CA GLY A 79 -2.90 1.88 15.59
C GLY A 79 -2.20 1.40 16.86
N TRP A 80 -1.87 2.30 17.79
CA TRP A 80 -1.32 1.97 19.10
C TRP A 80 -2.39 1.43 20.05
N ASP A 81 -3.58 2.05 20.08
CA ASP A 81 -4.71 1.56 20.89
C ASP A 81 -5.09 0.14 20.46
N MET A 82 -5.14 -0.08 19.14
CA MET A 82 -5.34 -1.39 18.53
C MET A 82 -4.22 -2.39 18.85
N LYS A 83 -2.98 -1.93 19.01
CA LYS A 83 -1.86 -2.79 19.43
C LYS A 83 -2.02 -3.21 20.88
N ASN A 84 -2.42 -2.28 21.75
CA ASN A 84 -2.68 -2.54 23.16
C ASN A 84 -3.88 -3.49 23.35
N ALA A 85 -4.86 -3.45 22.44
CA ALA A 85 -5.96 -4.42 22.35
C ALA A 85 -5.54 -5.81 21.83
N GLY A 86 -4.26 -6.05 21.52
CA GLY A 86 -3.73 -7.37 21.17
C GLY A 86 -3.91 -7.79 19.70
N LEU A 87 -4.30 -6.89 18.81
CA LEU A 87 -4.50 -7.21 17.39
C LEU A 87 -3.19 -7.60 16.69
N SER A 88 -3.28 -8.39 15.61
CA SER A 88 -2.13 -8.65 14.76
C SER A 88 -1.78 -7.42 13.91
N ILE A 89 -0.52 -7.28 13.48
CA ILE A 89 -0.09 -6.16 12.61
C ILE A 89 -0.92 -6.11 11.32
N GLN A 90 -1.27 -7.27 10.76
CA GLN A 90 -2.02 -7.36 9.51
C GLN A 90 -3.45 -6.84 9.66
N ASP A 91 -4.11 -7.20 10.76
CA ASP A 91 -5.49 -6.80 11.03
C ASP A 91 -5.56 -5.30 11.31
N ARG A 92 -4.62 -4.75 12.10
CA ARG A 92 -4.56 -3.30 12.36
C ARG A 92 -4.41 -2.49 11.08
N ARG A 93 -3.49 -2.90 10.20
CA ARG A 93 -3.27 -2.23 8.92
C ARG A 93 -4.50 -2.32 8.01
N TYR A 94 -5.18 -3.46 8.03
CA TYR A 94 -6.39 -3.67 7.24
C TYR A 94 -7.53 -2.77 7.73
N ILE A 95 -7.84 -2.78 9.03
CA ILE A 95 -8.94 -1.99 9.59
C ILE A 95 -8.70 -0.50 9.40
N LEU A 96 -7.50 0.00 9.71
CA LEU A 96 -7.17 1.43 9.52
C LEU A 96 -7.24 1.85 8.04
N TRP A 97 -6.84 0.97 7.12
CA TRP A 97 -6.99 1.23 5.69
C TRP A 97 -8.47 1.28 5.28
N CYS A 98 -9.30 0.35 5.75
CA CYS A 98 -10.74 0.37 5.51
C CYS A 98 -11.40 1.63 6.08
N MET A 99 -11.00 2.07 7.28
CA MET A 99 -11.47 3.32 7.88
C MET A 99 -11.13 4.53 6.99
N GLU A 100 -9.91 4.59 6.48
CA GLU A 100 -9.49 5.65 5.56
C GLU A 100 -10.29 5.62 4.24
N LYS A 101 -10.56 4.42 3.70
CA LYS A 101 -11.41 4.27 2.50
C LYS A 101 -12.84 4.71 2.73
N PHE A 102 -13.38 4.45 3.91
CA PHE A 102 -14.69 4.93 4.29
C PHE A 102 -14.71 6.45 4.39
N ARG A 103 -13.70 7.10 4.98
CA ARG A 103 -13.57 8.57 5.01
C ARG A 103 -13.53 9.19 3.62
N GLN A 104 -12.93 8.49 2.65
CA GLN A 104 -12.87 8.89 1.24
C GLN A 104 -14.19 8.67 0.48
N ASN A 105 -15.27 8.27 1.16
CA ASN A 105 -16.57 7.96 0.57
C ASN A 105 -16.55 6.83 -0.47
N GLN A 106 -15.57 5.92 -0.39
CA GLN A 106 -15.52 4.76 -1.27
C GLN A 106 -16.55 3.70 -0.80
N PRO A 107 -17.32 3.06 -1.71
CA PRO A 107 -18.27 2.01 -1.33
C PRO A 107 -17.54 0.80 -0.76
N ILE A 108 -18.07 0.23 0.32
CA ILE A 108 -17.40 -0.85 1.08
C ILE A 108 -17.29 -2.13 0.28
N GLU A 109 -18.33 -2.48 -0.47
CA GLU A 109 -18.33 -3.65 -1.36
C GLU A 109 -17.16 -3.62 -2.36
N GLY A 110 -16.67 -2.44 -2.72
CA GLY A 110 -15.55 -2.30 -3.64
C GLY A 110 -14.16 -2.54 -3.03
N PHE A 111 -14.02 -2.53 -1.70
CA PHE A 111 -12.71 -2.71 -1.04
C PHE A 111 -12.70 -3.76 0.07
N ALA A 112 -13.86 -4.20 0.55
CA ALA A 112 -13.97 -5.27 1.53
C ALA A 112 -13.46 -6.58 0.94
N HIS A 113 -12.66 -7.29 1.74
CA HIS A 113 -12.14 -8.59 1.38
C HIS A 113 -12.68 -9.64 2.33
N GLU A 114 -13.32 -10.66 1.77
CA GLU A 114 -13.74 -11.83 2.53
C GLU A 114 -12.56 -12.61 3.09
N GLU A 115 -12.85 -13.44 4.08
CA GLU A 115 -11.86 -14.37 4.61
C GLU A 115 -11.38 -15.32 3.54
N ARG A 116 -10.05 -15.42 3.43
CA ARG A 116 -9.45 -16.40 2.53
C ARG A 116 -9.83 -17.79 3.03
N PRO A 117 -10.54 -18.58 2.21
CA PRO A 117 -10.97 -19.90 2.63
C PRO A 117 -9.74 -20.75 2.95
N LYS A 118 -9.84 -21.54 4.01
CA LYS A 118 -8.76 -22.46 4.39
C LYS A 118 -8.48 -23.42 3.24
N LYS A 119 -7.20 -23.64 2.95
CA LYS A 119 -6.78 -24.62 1.94
C LYS A 119 -7.38 -26.00 2.29
N LYS A 120 -8.19 -26.55 1.38
CA LYS A 120 -8.79 -27.88 1.51
C LYS A 120 -7.73 -28.98 1.50
N ILE A 121 -6.71 -28.82 0.65
CA ILE A 121 -5.60 -29.77 0.47
C ILE A 121 -4.29 -29.08 0.89
N ARG A 122 -3.49 -29.76 1.73
CA ARG A 122 -2.13 -29.34 2.11
C ARG A 122 -1.10 -30.18 1.33
N GLY A 123 -0.19 -29.54 0.60
CA GLY A 123 0.83 -30.20 -0.25
C GLY A 123 1.13 -29.42 -1.54
N ARG A 124 2.22 -29.74 -2.24
CA ARG A 124 2.56 -29.20 -3.57
C ARG A 124 2.32 -30.28 -4.63
N GLY A 125 1.48 -29.98 -5.61
CA GLY A 125 1.24 -30.82 -6.79
C GLY A 125 0.19 -31.93 -6.62
N PRO A 126 -0.16 -32.64 -7.71
CA PRO A 126 -1.21 -33.68 -7.73
C PRO A 126 -0.89 -34.89 -6.85
N ALA A 127 0.38 -35.06 -6.49
CA ALA A 127 0.89 -36.25 -5.83
C ALA A 127 0.33 -36.48 -4.43
N VAL A 128 -0.24 -35.46 -3.76
CA VAL A 128 -0.82 -35.61 -2.41
C VAL A 128 -2.11 -34.80 -2.32
N GLN A 129 -3.26 -35.48 -2.35
CA GLN A 129 -4.58 -34.87 -2.13
C GLN A 129 -5.29 -35.62 -0.99
N PHE A 130 -5.88 -34.89 -0.04
CA PHE A 130 -6.63 -35.46 1.09
C PHE A 130 -5.88 -36.54 1.91
N GLY A 131 -4.57 -36.36 2.13
CA GLY A 131 -3.74 -37.34 2.85
C GLY A 131 -3.43 -38.63 2.06
N LYS A 132 -3.92 -38.74 0.82
CA LYS A 132 -3.65 -39.85 -0.09
C LYS A 132 -2.62 -39.43 -1.14
N ARG A 133 -1.60 -40.26 -1.32
CA ARG A 133 -0.62 -40.09 -2.40
C ARG A 133 -1.21 -40.60 -3.71
N ILE A 134 -1.53 -39.71 -4.64
CA ILE A 134 -1.94 -40.10 -6.00
C ILE A 134 -0.67 -40.38 -6.79
N ARG A 135 -0.40 -41.65 -7.07
CA ARG A 135 0.60 -42.03 -8.07
C ARG A 135 -0.12 -41.97 -9.43
N SER A 136 0.44 -41.30 -10.43
CA SER A 136 -0.09 -41.42 -11.78
C SER A 136 -0.14 -42.91 -12.14
N ARG A 137 -1.31 -43.37 -12.60
CA ARG A 137 -1.46 -44.72 -13.13
C ARG A 137 -0.50 -44.80 -14.32
N ARG A 138 0.52 -45.67 -14.22
CA ARG A 138 1.33 -46.02 -15.38
C ARG A 138 0.43 -47.00 -16.14
N ASP A 139 -0.20 -46.55 -17.23
CA ASP A 139 -0.93 -47.47 -18.10
C ASP A 139 0.05 -48.56 -18.54
N ARG A 140 -0.42 -49.81 -18.41
CA ARG A 140 0.36 -51.03 -18.62
C ARG A 140 0.19 -51.50 -20.05
#